data_AF-A0A1H1EFT0-F1
#
_entry.id   AF-A0A1H1EFT0-F1
#
_cell.length_a   1.000
_cell.length_b   1.000
_cell.length_c   1.000
_cell.angle_alpha   90.00
_cell.angle_beta   90.00
_cell.angle_gamma   90.00
#
_symmetry.space_group_name_H-M   'P 1'
#
loop_
_entity.id
_entity.type
_entity.pdbx_description
1 polymer ?
#
loop_
_entity_poly.entity_id
_entity_poly.type
_entity_poly.pdbx_seq_one_letter_code
_entity_poly.pdbx_strand_id
1 'polypeptide(L)'
;METGSTSQRPRLALLAVMVTAVALLFTLVTAVPASAAEPVRDPANIKVLVNKAHPLSPLNYTPKLARWKSTGYRMRPDVSTKLSSLFAGADSAGHAIAVVSAYRSYAEQRDLYNYYVRIYGKTYADRISARPGYSEHQTGLAVDIGLASGSCGLEACFGDTAAGKWVAANAYKYGFIIRYPRGHEATTGYTYEPWHLRYVGVALATDMRTKKIPTMEHYYVLGKPSIRSYSDVMAADSAGDLWRYPGSGGRMHPRVKIDYAYGGVKTGTSVDWNQDGTIDLLLQMKDGRLLVNFGRPGGGFQAPREVGRGFARYDLTVGRWAAADTYPGIVAKRWSDGALLYYRNGSAAYLSAGRTISSGWGRYRPTMLDWNQDGKQDLIAIRNTGELYFYPGNGSGGVSTSKRQLIGKSGWHKVSTVTPLYGYTVSGSAGFIGKFTDGTLKYYPYSRGRFGARTQEGTGFTSYNVFR
;
A
#
# COMPACT_ATOMS: atom_id res chain seq x y z
N MET A 1 -100.12 7.30 1.42
CA MET A 1 -99.44 8.43 2.07
C MET A 1 -97.96 8.09 2.03
N GLU A 2 -97.28 8.45 0.94
CA GLU A 2 -96.53 9.73 0.81
C GLU A 2 -95.55 9.93 1.98
N THR A 3 -94.27 10.21 1.81
CA THR A 3 -93.35 10.39 0.67
C THR A 3 -91.97 10.57 1.28
N GLY A 4 -90.92 10.17 0.55
CA GLY A 4 -89.59 10.77 0.70
C GLY A 4 -88.61 10.01 1.60
N SER A 5 -87.62 9.38 0.99
CA SER A 5 -86.30 10.01 0.93
C SER A 5 -85.35 9.11 0.14
N THR A 6 -84.82 9.72 -0.91
CA THR A 6 -83.69 9.30 -1.74
C THR A 6 -82.49 8.79 -0.96
N SER A 7 -81.76 7.85 -1.58
CA SER A 7 -80.29 7.88 -1.74
C SER A 7 -79.63 6.52 -1.48
N GLN A 8 -79.48 5.79 -2.59
CA GLN A 8 -78.30 5.06 -3.03
C GLN A 8 -77.34 4.50 -1.96
N ARG A 9 -77.30 3.16 -1.96
CA ARG A 9 -76.29 2.30 -1.36
C ARG A 9 -74.87 2.83 -1.64
N PRO A 10 -74.00 2.99 -0.63
CA PRO A 10 -72.64 3.41 -0.86
C PRO A 10 -71.87 2.25 -1.54
N ARG A 11 -71.20 2.61 -2.63
CA ARG A 11 -70.17 1.80 -3.27
C ARG A 11 -69.10 1.46 -2.23
N LEU A 12 -68.66 0.19 -2.20
CA LEU A 12 -67.42 -0.21 -1.55
C LEU A 12 -66.28 0.63 -2.15
N ALA A 13 -65.92 1.72 -1.49
CA ALA A 13 -64.64 2.37 -1.68
C ALA A 13 -63.61 1.51 -0.94
N LEU A 14 -62.87 0.71 -1.70
CA LEU A 14 -61.63 0.09 -1.22
C LEU A 14 -60.72 1.25 -0.80
N LEU A 15 -60.56 1.43 0.52
CA LEU A 15 -59.59 2.35 1.07
C LEU A 15 -58.21 1.78 0.71
N ALA A 16 -57.66 2.22 -0.42
CA ALA A 16 -56.26 2.03 -0.71
C ALA A 16 -55.48 2.80 0.37
N VAL A 17 -55.02 2.08 1.40
CA VAL A 17 -53.94 2.57 2.25
C VAL A 17 -52.74 2.71 1.32
N MET A 18 -52.52 3.94 0.83
CA MET A 18 -51.22 4.34 0.29
C MET A 18 -50.24 4.25 1.46
N VAL A 19 -49.66 3.06 1.65
CA VAL A 19 -48.33 2.97 2.24
C VAL A 19 -47.41 3.56 1.19
N THR A 20 -47.13 4.86 1.30
CA THR A 20 -45.95 5.45 0.69
C THR A 20 -44.74 4.78 1.32
N ALA A 21 -44.37 3.62 0.77
CA ALA A 21 -43.07 3.02 0.98
C ALA A 21 -42.06 3.97 0.35
N VAL A 22 -41.59 4.93 1.15
CA VAL A 22 -40.33 5.61 0.89
C VAL A 22 -39.28 4.52 0.96
N ALA A 23 -38.98 3.92 -0.19
CA ALA A 23 -37.81 3.08 -0.35
C ALA A 23 -36.60 3.98 -0.13
N LEU A 24 -36.14 4.05 1.13
CA LEU A 24 -34.83 4.59 1.46
C LEU A 24 -33.83 3.71 0.72
N LEU A 25 -33.37 4.18 -0.44
CA LEU A 25 -32.16 3.70 -1.09
C LEU A 25 -31.00 3.97 -0.12
N PHE A 26 -30.76 3.02 0.80
CA PHE A 26 -29.47 2.88 1.41
C PHE A 26 -28.51 2.41 0.32
N THR A 27 -27.89 3.36 -0.37
CA THR A 27 -26.59 3.10 -0.98
C THR A 27 -25.67 2.63 0.13
N LEU A 28 -25.46 1.32 0.23
CA LEU A 28 -24.30 0.78 0.92
C LEU A 28 -23.07 1.28 0.15
N VAL A 29 -22.60 2.46 0.53
CA VAL A 29 -21.20 2.83 0.35
C VAL A 29 -20.45 1.87 1.27
N THR A 30 -20.09 0.70 0.75
CA THR A 30 -19.14 -0.18 1.42
C THR A 30 -17.84 0.61 1.48
N ALA A 31 -17.56 1.18 2.65
CA ALA A 31 -16.30 1.85 2.91
C ALA A 31 -15.16 0.92 2.50
N VAL A 32 -14.34 1.41 1.57
CA VAL A 32 -13.11 0.76 1.10
C VAL A 32 -12.31 0.34 2.34
N PRO A 33 -11.90 -0.93 2.48
CA PRO A 33 -11.03 -1.32 3.58
C PRO A 33 -9.73 -0.53 3.45
N ALA A 34 -9.38 0.20 4.52
CA ALA A 34 -8.24 1.09 4.59
C ALA A 34 -6.96 0.38 4.11
N SER A 35 -6.43 0.87 2.99
CA SER A 35 -5.05 0.66 2.59
C SER A 35 -4.14 1.06 3.76
N ALA A 36 -3.03 0.34 3.94
CA ALA A 36 -1.99 0.81 4.84
C ALA A 36 -1.44 2.11 4.26
N ALA A 37 -1.81 3.20 4.91
CA ALA A 37 -1.64 4.54 4.39
C ALA A 37 -0.16 4.93 4.40
N GLU A 38 0.29 5.61 3.35
CA GLU A 38 1.44 6.52 3.43
C GLU A 38 1.38 7.31 4.74
N PRO A 39 2.52 7.59 5.41
CA PRO A 39 2.52 8.47 6.56
C PRO A 39 1.85 9.77 6.14
N VAL A 40 0.70 10.06 6.74
CA VAL A 40 -0.10 11.20 6.36
C VAL A 40 0.77 12.45 6.47
N ARG A 41 0.84 13.24 5.39
CA ARG A 41 1.73 14.42 5.28
C ARG A 41 1.02 15.74 5.48
N ASP A 42 -0.30 15.75 5.29
CA ASP A 42 -1.13 16.93 5.52
C ASP A 42 -1.08 17.30 7.00
N PRO A 43 -0.52 18.47 7.36
CA PRO A 43 -0.39 18.89 8.75
C PRO A 43 -1.74 19.17 9.44
N ALA A 44 -2.82 19.34 8.68
CA ALA A 44 -4.17 19.47 9.23
C ALA A 44 -4.79 18.12 9.63
N ASN A 45 -4.26 17.01 9.12
CA ASN A 45 -4.81 15.69 9.38
C ASN A 45 -4.33 15.15 10.74
N ILE A 46 -5.26 14.67 11.56
CA ILE A 46 -4.95 14.14 12.91
C ILE A 46 -3.96 12.97 12.89
N LYS A 47 -3.84 12.30 11.74
CA LYS A 47 -2.95 11.16 11.51
C LYS A 47 -1.54 11.57 11.06
N VAL A 48 -1.25 12.86 10.85
CA VAL A 48 0.04 13.32 10.30
C VAL A 48 1.25 12.72 11.02
N LEU A 49 2.21 12.14 10.30
CA LEU A 49 3.47 11.70 10.90
C LEU A 49 4.47 12.86 10.84
N VAL A 50 4.82 13.40 12.02
CA VAL A 50 5.84 14.42 12.17
C VAL A 50 6.95 13.85 13.05
N ASN A 51 8.17 13.76 12.52
CA ASN A 51 9.34 13.25 13.23
C ASN A 51 10.61 13.74 12.54
N LYS A 52 11.79 13.28 12.98
CA LYS A 52 13.10 13.70 12.45
C LYS A 52 13.27 13.54 10.93
N ALA A 53 12.57 12.60 10.31
CA ALA A 53 12.60 12.36 8.87
C ALA A 53 11.47 13.09 8.11
N HIS A 54 10.44 13.54 8.83
CA HIS A 54 9.17 13.98 8.28
C HIS A 54 8.78 15.34 8.86
N PRO A 55 9.27 16.45 8.29
CA PRO A 55 8.88 17.78 8.71
C PRO A 55 7.44 18.10 8.34
N LEU A 56 6.90 19.11 9.00
CA LEU A 56 5.68 19.79 8.58
C LEU A 56 5.89 20.49 7.24
N SER A 57 4.84 20.46 6.41
CA SER A 57 4.76 21.23 5.17
C SER A 57 3.46 22.03 5.15
N PRO A 58 3.51 23.37 5.22
CA PRO A 58 4.73 24.19 5.33
C PRO A 58 5.43 24.04 6.68
N LEU A 59 6.74 24.32 6.74
CA LEU A 59 7.55 24.18 7.96
C LEU A 59 7.00 24.99 9.13
N ASN A 60 6.41 26.15 8.87
CA ASN A 60 5.81 27.05 9.84
C ASN A 60 4.29 26.88 10.00
N TYR A 61 3.74 25.72 9.62
CA TYR A 61 2.32 25.41 9.75
C TYR A 61 1.75 25.79 11.12
N THR A 62 0.57 26.41 11.13
CA THR A 62 -0.17 26.77 12.34
C THR A 62 -1.62 26.33 12.20
N PRO A 63 -2.13 25.46 13.09
CA PRO A 63 -3.51 25.00 13.06
C PRO A 63 -4.46 26.03 13.68
N LYS A 64 -5.78 25.78 13.56
CA LYS A 64 -6.77 26.44 14.39
C LYS A 64 -6.62 25.99 15.85
N LEU A 65 -6.55 26.94 16.78
CA LEU A 65 -6.29 26.69 18.19
C LEU A 65 -7.42 27.19 19.09
N ALA A 66 -7.65 26.49 20.19
CA ALA A 66 -8.46 26.91 21.32
C ALA A 66 -7.61 26.93 22.59
N ARG A 67 -7.99 27.78 23.55
CA ARG A 67 -7.36 27.83 24.88
C ARG A 67 -7.93 26.73 25.77
N TRP A 68 -7.05 25.99 26.41
CA TRP A 68 -7.37 25.10 27.51
C TRP A 68 -7.71 25.92 28.74
N LYS A 69 -8.91 25.71 29.31
CA LYS A 69 -9.49 26.65 30.29
C LYS A 69 -8.66 26.78 31.57
N SER A 70 -7.99 25.72 32.03
CA SER A 70 -7.31 25.75 33.35
C SER A 70 -5.92 26.39 33.33
N THR A 71 -5.23 26.38 32.19
CA THR A 71 -3.82 26.82 32.09
C THR A 71 -3.56 27.83 30.97
N GLY A 72 -4.52 28.04 30.07
CA GLY A 72 -4.36 28.92 28.91
C GLY A 72 -3.55 28.30 27.76
N TYR A 73 -2.98 27.10 27.92
CA TYR A 73 -2.29 26.39 26.85
C TYR A 73 -3.18 26.24 25.62
N ARG A 74 -2.58 26.34 24.43
CA ARG A 74 -3.30 26.26 23.17
C ARG A 74 -3.19 24.84 22.61
N MET A 75 -4.27 24.34 22.02
CA MET A 75 -4.30 23.07 21.26
C MET A 75 -5.46 23.10 20.27
N ARG A 76 -5.56 22.13 19.38
CA ARG A 76 -6.72 22.09 18.48
C ARG A 76 -8.04 21.86 19.26
N PRO A 77 -9.19 22.40 18.81
CA PRO A 77 -10.47 22.24 19.52
C PRO A 77 -10.91 20.78 19.70
N ASP A 78 -10.66 19.92 18.71
CA ASP A 78 -10.95 18.48 18.76
C ASP A 78 -10.08 17.76 19.81
N VAL A 79 -8.81 18.13 19.89
CA VAL A 79 -7.88 17.63 20.91
C VAL A 79 -8.31 18.08 22.30
N SER A 80 -8.67 19.35 22.49
CA SER A 80 -9.18 19.89 23.76
C SER A 80 -10.39 19.08 24.26
N THR A 81 -11.37 18.85 23.38
CA THR A 81 -12.58 18.08 23.72
C THR A 81 -12.24 16.65 24.18
N LYS A 82 -11.33 15.98 23.48
CA LYS A 82 -10.93 14.60 23.81
C LYS A 82 -10.04 14.54 25.04
N LEU A 83 -9.20 15.54 25.26
CA LEU A 83 -8.38 15.66 26.46
C LEU A 83 -9.26 15.86 27.70
N SER A 84 -10.32 16.68 27.62
CA SER A 84 -11.29 16.81 28.73
C SER A 84 -11.95 15.47 29.08
N SER A 85 -12.25 14.64 28.07
CA SER A 85 -12.79 13.29 28.31
C SER A 85 -11.77 12.37 28.99
N LEU A 86 -10.50 12.43 28.57
CA LEU A 86 -9.41 11.68 29.20
C LEU A 86 -9.23 12.11 30.66
N PHE A 87 -9.25 13.42 30.94
CA PHE A 87 -9.09 13.98 32.29
C PHE A 87 -10.27 13.59 33.19
N ALA A 88 -11.51 13.66 32.69
CA ALA A 88 -12.68 13.19 33.45
C ALA A 88 -12.59 11.69 33.77
N GLY A 89 -12.08 10.88 32.84
CA GLY A 89 -11.83 9.46 33.06
C GLY A 89 -10.73 9.20 34.10
N ALA A 90 -9.66 10.00 34.08
CA ALA A 90 -8.57 9.90 35.05
C ALA A 90 -9.04 10.30 36.45
N ASP A 91 -9.79 11.41 36.56
CA ASP A 91 -10.38 11.89 37.80
C ASP A 91 -11.36 10.88 38.41
N SER A 92 -12.23 10.28 37.57
CA SER A 92 -13.13 9.20 37.99
C SER A 92 -12.39 7.95 38.48
N ALA A 93 -11.13 7.76 38.07
CA ALA A 93 -10.26 6.69 38.52
C ALA A 93 -9.34 7.12 39.70
N GLY A 94 -9.53 8.31 40.26
CA GLY A 94 -8.75 8.83 41.37
C GLY A 94 -7.37 9.36 40.97
N HIS A 95 -7.20 9.83 39.74
CA HIS A 95 -5.92 10.31 39.21
C HIS A 95 -5.99 11.77 38.76
N ALA A 96 -5.45 12.67 39.59
CA ALA A 96 -5.34 14.09 39.28
C ALA A 96 -4.13 14.37 38.36
N ILE A 97 -4.40 14.78 37.13
CA ILE A 97 -3.40 15.14 36.12
C ILE A 97 -3.59 16.58 35.63
N ALA A 98 -2.51 17.19 35.13
CA ALA A 98 -2.50 18.55 34.60
C ALA A 98 -1.80 18.63 33.24
N VAL A 99 -2.14 19.66 32.46
CA VAL A 99 -1.42 19.99 31.22
C VAL A 99 -0.18 20.80 31.56
N VAL A 100 0.98 20.36 31.08
CA VAL A 100 2.29 20.99 31.32
C VAL A 100 2.79 21.73 30.07
N SER A 101 2.46 21.23 28.88
CA SER A 101 2.83 21.86 27.61
C SER A 101 1.90 21.36 26.50
N ALA A 102 1.70 22.16 25.45
CA ALA A 102 0.80 21.85 24.33
C ALA A 102 1.30 22.51 23.04
N TYR A 103 0.46 23.23 22.28
CA TYR A 103 0.89 23.87 21.04
C TYR A 103 2.10 24.79 21.26
N ARG A 104 3.10 24.59 20.39
CA ARG A 104 4.31 25.40 20.30
C ARG A 104 4.52 25.78 18.84
N SER A 105 4.55 27.06 18.55
CA SER A 105 4.79 27.59 17.21
C SER A 105 6.19 27.26 16.70
N TYR A 106 6.39 27.40 15.40
CA TYR A 106 7.70 27.23 14.77
C TYR A 106 8.78 28.12 15.41
N ALA A 107 8.45 29.39 15.69
CA ALA A 107 9.38 30.34 16.29
C ALA A 107 9.75 29.94 17.73
N GLU A 108 8.77 29.58 18.55
CA GLU A 108 9.00 29.08 19.91
C GLU A 108 9.85 27.78 19.89
N GLN A 109 9.59 26.86 18.95
CA GLN A 109 10.40 25.64 18.80
C GLN A 109 11.84 25.95 18.35
N ARG A 110 12.04 26.93 17.47
CA ARG A 110 13.37 27.37 17.03
C ARG A 110 14.16 27.92 18.22
N ASP A 111 13.55 28.80 19.01
CA ASP A 111 14.23 29.44 20.13
C ASP A 111 14.58 28.41 21.22
N LEU A 112 13.66 27.47 21.50
CA LEU A 112 13.92 26.33 22.40
C LEU A 112 15.05 25.42 21.89
N TYR A 113 15.03 25.05 20.62
CA TYR A 113 16.06 24.20 20.03
C TYR A 113 17.43 24.89 20.07
N ASN A 114 17.50 26.17 19.71
CA ASN A 114 18.73 26.97 19.76
C ASN A 114 19.26 27.10 21.19
N TYR A 115 18.37 27.25 22.17
CA TYR A 115 18.75 27.21 23.58
C TYR A 115 19.42 25.90 23.97
N TYR A 116 18.84 24.74 23.62
CA TYR A 116 19.44 23.43 23.91
C TYR A 116 20.74 23.18 23.16
N VAL A 117 20.84 23.61 21.91
CA VAL A 117 22.11 23.54 21.14
C VAL A 117 23.20 24.34 21.85
N ARG A 118 22.89 25.52 22.38
CA ARG A 118 23.86 26.35 23.09
C ARG A 118 24.38 25.71 24.38
N ILE A 119 23.51 25.04 25.15
CA ILE A 119 23.90 24.51 26.47
C ILE A 119 24.38 23.06 26.44
N TYR A 120 23.94 22.23 25.48
CA TYR A 120 24.27 20.81 25.41
C TYR A 120 24.99 20.40 24.12
N GLY A 121 25.11 21.31 23.14
CA GLY A 121 25.62 20.98 21.81
C GLY A 121 24.57 20.31 20.92
N LYS A 122 24.79 20.38 19.61
CA LYS A 122 23.82 19.93 18.61
C LYS A 122 23.48 18.44 18.71
N THR A 123 24.48 17.57 18.90
CA THR A 123 24.29 16.11 18.93
C THR A 123 23.36 15.68 20.06
N TYR A 124 23.51 16.26 21.25
CA TYR A 124 22.63 15.96 22.39
C TYR A 124 21.27 16.62 22.23
N ALA A 125 21.22 17.89 21.80
CA ALA A 125 19.97 18.60 21.56
C ALA A 125 19.07 17.87 20.55
N ASP A 126 19.65 17.30 19.48
CA ASP A 126 18.92 16.49 18.49
C ASP A 126 18.25 15.24 19.12
N ARG A 127 18.68 14.75 20.29
CA ARG A 127 18.05 13.58 20.97
C ARG A 127 16.85 13.95 21.84
N ILE A 128 16.86 15.14 22.43
CA ILE A 128 15.88 15.57 23.44
C ILE A 128 14.94 16.68 22.97
N SER A 129 15.19 17.26 21.78
CA SER A 129 14.37 18.33 21.25
C SER A 129 14.24 18.24 19.73
N ALA A 130 13.01 18.47 19.26
CA ALA A 130 12.72 18.56 17.85
C ALA A 130 13.34 19.82 17.23
N ARG A 131 13.81 19.70 15.99
CA ARG A 131 14.13 20.88 15.15
C ARG A 131 12.84 21.68 14.85
N PRO A 132 12.92 22.99 14.64
CA PRO A 132 11.75 23.77 14.23
C PRO A 132 11.14 23.21 12.94
N GLY A 133 9.82 23.00 12.91
CA GLY A 133 9.12 22.31 11.83
C GLY A 133 9.09 20.78 11.92
N TYR A 134 9.77 20.17 12.91
CA TYR A 134 9.81 18.71 13.14
C TYR A 134 9.15 18.30 14.46
N SER A 135 8.48 19.24 15.15
CA SER A 135 7.84 19.02 16.45
C SER A 135 6.36 18.72 16.32
N GLU A 136 5.88 17.64 16.95
CA GLU A 136 4.44 17.32 16.98
C GLU A 136 3.63 18.40 17.71
N HIS A 137 4.23 19.14 18.66
CA HIS A 137 3.56 20.26 19.35
C HIS A 137 3.06 21.32 18.37
N GLN A 138 3.76 21.55 17.26
CA GLN A 138 3.37 22.55 16.26
C GLN A 138 2.07 22.16 15.53
N THR A 139 1.68 20.89 15.54
CA THR A 139 0.40 20.44 14.97
C THR A 139 -0.80 20.76 15.85
N GLY A 140 -0.56 21.10 17.13
CA GLY A 140 -1.61 21.21 18.15
C GLY A 140 -2.29 19.88 18.50
N LEU A 141 -1.72 18.73 18.08
CA LEU A 141 -2.16 17.36 18.39
C LEU A 141 -1.40 16.72 19.54
N ALA A 142 -0.27 17.30 19.94
CA ALA A 142 0.55 16.82 21.06
C ALA A 142 0.31 17.64 22.33
N VAL A 143 0.24 16.95 23.46
CA VAL A 143 0.07 17.54 24.79
C VAL A 143 0.97 16.78 25.76
N ASP A 144 1.75 17.52 26.52
CA ASP A 144 2.50 17.00 27.65
C ASP A 144 1.66 17.12 28.92
N ILE A 145 1.56 16.03 29.67
CA ILE A 145 0.82 15.98 30.93
C ILE A 145 1.74 15.64 32.11
N GLY A 146 1.28 15.93 33.32
CA GLY A 146 1.97 15.55 34.56
C GLY A 146 0.98 15.35 35.69
N LEU A 147 1.49 15.06 36.88
CA LEU A 147 0.67 15.08 38.09
C LEU A 147 0.22 16.51 38.38
N ALA A 148 -1.00 16.68 38.89
CA ALA A 148 -1.50 18.00 39.28
C ALA A 148 -0.68 18.65 40.40
N SER A 149 0.06 17.86 41.20
CA SER A 149 1.00 18.35 42.20
C SER A 149 2.27 19.00 41.61
N GLY A 150 2.51 18.84 40.31
CA GLY A 150 3.76 19.24 39.64
C GLY A 150 4.90 18.23 39.74
N SER A 151 4.77 17.19 40.57
CA SER A 151 5.78 16.13 40.70
C SER A 151 5.87 15.29 39.41
N CYS A 152 7.09 14.89 39.02
CA CYS A 152 7.34 14.13 37.79
C CYS A 152 6.85 14.83 36.50
N GLY A 153 6.76 16.17 36.48
CA GLY A 153 6.38 16.91 35.29
C GLY A 153 7.46 16.84 34.20
N LEU A 154 7.12 16.34 33.01
CA LEU A 154 8.07 16.14 31.90
C LEU A 154 9.25 15.20 32.24
N GLU A 155 9.03 14.25 33.16
CA GLU A 155 10.06 13.33 33.62
C GLU A 155 9.64 11.87 33.46
N ALA A 156 10.61 10.98 33.25
CA ALA A 156 10.36 9.56 33.03
C ALA A 156 9.65 8.89 34.22
N CYS A 157 9.83 9.42 35.44
CA CYS A 157 9.17 8.92 36.64
C CYS A 157 7.64 9.03 36.58
N PHE A 158 7.07 9.92 35.73
CA PHE A 158 5.62 9.99 35.53
C PHE A 158 5.03 8.63 35.16
N GLY A 159 5.73 7.87 34.30
CA GLY A 159 5.29 6.54 33.83
C GLY A 159 5.21 5.48 34.93
N ASP A 160 5.89 5.69 36.06
CA ASP A 160 5.90 4.75 37.19
C ASP A 160 4.81 5.08 38.24
N THR A 161 4.23 6.28 38.17
CA THR A 161 3.11 6.72 39.01
C THR A 161 1.82 5.96 38.70
N ALA A 162 0.88 5.95 39.65
CA ALA A 162 -0.45 5.38 39.42
C ALA A 162 -1.18 6.05 38.24
N ALA A 163 -1.11 7.39 38.16
CA ALA A 163 -1.70 8.17 37.08
C ALA A 163 -1.07 7.83 35.72
N GLY A 164 0.26 7.80 35.62
CA GLY A 164 0.97 7.47 34.37
C GLY A 164 0.66 6.06 33.87
N LYS A 165 0.61 5.07 34.77
CA LYS A 165 0.19 3.70 34.45
C LYS A 165 -1.26 3.64 33.96
N TRP A 166 -2.17 4.38 34.60
CA TRP A 166 -3.55 4.48 34.15
C TRP A 166 -3.65 5.11 32.77
N VAL A 167 -2.93 6.20 32.51
CA VAL A 167 -2.90 6.85 31.20
C VAL A 167 -2.36 5.88 30.14
N ALA A 168 -1.24 5.20 30.40
CA ALA A 168 -0.69 4.21 29.47
C ALA A 168 -1.66 3.05 29.17
N ALA A 169 -2.55 2.72 30.11
CA ALA A 169 -3.57 1.69 29.95
C ALA A 169 -4.87 2.20 29.29
N ASN A 170 -5.19 3.50 29.34
CA ASN A 170 -6.51 4.01 28.99
C ASN A 170 -6.54 5.12 27.94
N ALA A 171 -5.43 5.81 27.67
CA ALA A 171 -5.37 6.96 26.75
C ALA A 171 -5.94 6.64 25.35
N TYR A 172 -5.76 5.40 24.86
CA TYR A 172 -6.25 4.97 23.56
C TYR A 172 -7.78 5.06 23.42
N LYS A 173 -8.52 4.86 24.53
CA LYS A 173 -9.99 4.96 24.57
C LYS A 173 -10.47 6.37 24.22
N TYR A 174 -9.63 7.36 24.45
CA TYR A 174 -9.88 8.78 24.17
C TYR A 174 -9.19 9.25 22.88
N GLY A 175 -8.46 8.38 22.19
CA GLY A 175 -7.78 8.68 20.93
C GLY A 175 -6.35 9.19 21.07
N PHE A 176 -5.73 9.04 22.24
CA PHE A 176 -4.34 9.40 22.50
C PHE A 176 -3.44 8.17 22.57
N ILE A 177 -2.19 8.34 22.16
CA ILE A 177 -1.11 7.35 22.35
C ILE A 177 0.02 7.98 23.18
N ILE A 178 0.77 7.15 23.90
CA ILE A 178 2.10 7.52 24.40
C ILE A 178 3.03 7.54 23.18
N ARG A 179 3.46 8.72 22.75
CA ARG A 179 4.11 8.87 21.43
C ARG A 179 5.51 8.24 21.36
N TYR A 180 6.23 8.30 22.47
CA TYR A 180 7.62 7.85 22.62
C TYR A 180 7.74 6.80 23.74
N PRO A 181 7.41 5.53 23.46
CA PRO A 181 7.44 4.46 24.45
C PRO A 181 8.87 3.97 24.75
N ARG A 182 9.02 3.32 25.91
CA ARG A 182 10.30 2.73 26.35
C ARG A 182 10.78 1.69 25.34
N GLY A 183 12.08 1.72 25.01
CA GLY A 183 12.71 0.75 24.09
C GLY A 183 12.62 1.09 22.60
N HIS A 184 12.02 2.23 22.21
CA HIS A 184 11.82 2.59 20.80
C HIS A 184 12.51 3.90 20.36
N GLU A 185 13.58 4.32 21.05
CA GLU A 185 14.36 5.50 20.67
C GLU A 185 14.98 5.37 19.27
N ALA A 186 15.48 4.18 18.91
CA ALA A 186 16.03 3.93 17.57
C ALA A 186 15.00 4.13 16.44
N THR A 187 13.71 3.92 16.72
CA THR A 187 12.62 4.10 15.75
C THR A 187 12.12 5.54 15.72
N THR A 188 11.82 6.10 16.89
CA THR A 188 11.15 7.41 16.99
C THR A 188 12.14 8.58 16.95
N GLY A 189 13.39 8.33 17.33
CA GLY A 189 14.43 9.33 17.52
C GLY A 189 14.39 10.01 18.90
N TYR A 190 13.46 9.68 19.78
CA TYR A 190 13.33 10.31 21.10
C TYR A 190 13.42 9.27 22.21
N THR A 191 13.95 9.70 23.36
CA THR A 191 13.97 8.91 24.59
C THR A 191 12.54 8.60 25.08
N TYR A 192 12.41 7.76 26.10
CA TYR A 192 11.10 7.45 26.69
C TYR A 192 10.45 8.69 27.31
N GLU A 193 9.26 9.06 26.82
CA GLU A 193 8.49 10.21 27.31
C GLU A 193 7.05 9.78 27.68
N PRO A 194 6.82 9.24 28.89
CA PRO A 194 5.49 8.80 29.33
C PRO A 194 4.47 9.94 29.46
N TRP A 195 4.94 11.18 29.52
CA TRP A 195 4.09 12.37 29.61
C TRP A 195 3.56 12.85 28.24
N HIS A 196 4.23 12.48 27.14
CA HIS A 196 3.95 13.04 25.82
C HIS A 196 2.83 12.29 25.12
N LEU A 197 1.62 12.87 25.12
CA LEU A 197 0.45 12.31 24.46
C LEU A 197 0.28 12.88 23.06
N ARG A 198 0.09 11.99 22.09
CA ARG A 198 -0.26 12.36 20.71
C ARG A 198 -1.70 11.94 20.38
N TYR A 199 -2.53 12.89 19.98
CA TYR A 199 -3.88 12.61 19.47
C TYR A 199 -3.84 12.10 18.02
N VAL A 200 -4.45 10.94 17.79
CA VAL A 200 -4.55 10.26 16.47
C VAL A 200 -5.97 9.82 16.13
N GLY A 201 -6.92 10.07 17.05
CA GLY A 201 -8.30 9.59 16.97
C GLY A 201 -8.48 8.19 17.59
N VAL A 202 -9.68 7.93 18.12
CA VAL A 202 -10.01 6.70 18.87
C VAL A 202 -9.76 5.44 18.04
N ALA A 203 -10.16 5.44 16.76
CA ALA A 203 -10.01 4.28 15.89
C ALA A 203 -8.53 3.87 15.71
N LEU A 204 -7.64 4.83 15.41
CA LEU A 204 -6.22 4.54 15.18
C LEU A 204 -5.52 4.15 16.49
N ALA A 205 -5.77 4.87 17.59
CA ALA A 205 -5.18 4.55 18.89
C ALA A 205 -5.60 3.16 19.38
N THR A 206 -6.86 2.79 19.18
CA THR A 206 -7.38 1.44 19.49
C THR A 206 -6.74 0.39 18.61
N ASP A 207 -6.60 0.62 17.31
CA ASP A 207 -5.96 -0.33 16.40
C ASP A 207 -4.49 -0.59 16.77
N MET A 208 -3.73 0.48 17.07
CA MET A 208 -2.36 0.35 17.60
C MET A 208 -2.31 -0.47 18.89
N ARG A 209 -3.22 -0.20 19.83
CA ARG A 209 -3.28 -0.92 21.11
C ARG A 209 -3.59 -2.41 20.91
N THR A 210 -4.63 -2.72 20.13
CA THR A 210 -5.09 -4.10 19.90
C THR A 210 -4.05 -4.93 19.14
N LYS A 211 -3.40 -4.34 18.14
CA LYS A 211 -2.36 -5.01 17.34
C LYS A 211 -0.96 -4.95 17.97
N LYS A 212 -0.82 -4.37 19.17
CA LYS A 212 0.45 -4.17 19.88
C LYS A 212 1.50 -3.45 19.02
N ILE A 213 1.06 -2.46 18.24
CA ILE A 213 1.93 -1.64 17.41
C ILE A 213 2.54 -0.54 18.27
N PRO A 214 3.86 -0.53 18.49
CA PRO A 214 4.43 0.30 19.54
C PRO A 214 4.54 1.78 19.16
N THR A 215 4.69 2.13 17.89
CA THR A 215 4.90 3.53 17.48
C THR A 215 4.12 3.87 16.22
N MET A 216 3.88 5.16 15.96
CA MET A 216 3.27 5.60 14.69
C MET A 216 4.14 5.24 13.48
N GLU A 217 5.47 5.27 13.63
CA GLU A 217 6.40 4.79 12.61
C GLU A 217 6.12 3.33 12.28
N HIS A 218 6.03 2.45 13.29
CA HIS A 218 5.64 1.07 13.06
C HIS A 218 4.23 0.98 12.49
N TYR A 219 3.27 1.81 12.91
CA TYR A 219 1.91 1.78 12.36
C TYR A 219 1.86 2.09 10.86
N TYR A 220 2.66 3.06 10.41
CA TYR A 220 2.80 3.38 8.99
C TYR A 220 3.78 2.45 8.25
N VAL A 221 4.56 1.64 8.96
CA VAL A 221 5.43 0.58 8.43
C VAL A 221 4.74 -0.80 8.43
N LEU A 222 3.70 -1.03 9.23
CA LEU A 222 2.97 -2.30 9.40
C LEU A 222 1.79 -2.47 8.43
N GLY A 223 1.76 -1.66 7.38
CA GLY A 223 1.06 -2.11 6.20
C GLY A 223 1.64 -3.38 5.64
N LYS A 224 0.80 -4.17 4.97
CA LYS A 224 1.31 -5.25 4.13
C LYS A 224 1.73 -4.64 2.79
N PRO A 225 2.73 -5.21 2.10
CA PRO A 225 3.08 -4.79 0.76
C PRO A 225 1.84 -4.67 -0.13
N SER A 226 1.86 -3.69 -1.04
CA SER A 226 0.75 -3.49 -1.99
C SER A 226 0.49 -4.76 -2.80
N ILE A 227 1.56 -5.46 -3.20
CA ILE A 227 1.52 -6.77 -3.85
C ILE A 227 2.08 -7.79 -2.86
N ARG A 228 1.26 -8.78 -2.47
CA ARG A 228 1.59 -9.65 -1.31
C ARG A 228 2.22 -10.97 -1.71
N SER A 229 2.05 -11.37 -2.96
CA SER A 229 2.47 -12.67 -3.45
C SER A 229 2.59 -12.64 -4.96
N TYR A 230 3.47 -13.49 -5.51
CA TYR A 230 3.53 -13.80 -6.94
C TYR A 230 2.30 -14.57 -7.44
N SER A 231 1.36 -14.91 -6.57
CA SER A 231 0.04 -15.41 -6.94
C SER A 231 -1.00 -14.30 -7.21
N ASP A 232 -0.70 -13.05 -6.84
CA ASP A 232 -1.61 -11.93 -7.05
C ASP A 232 -1.58 -11.44 -8.51
N VAL A 233 -2.74 -11.07 -9.06
CA VAL A 233 -2.86 -10.58 -10.44
C VAL A 233 -3.05 -9.08 -10.43
N MET A 234 -2.19 -8.35 -11.13
CA MET A 234 -2.32 -6.90 -11.28
C MET A 234 -3.05 -6.55 -12.58
N ALA A 235 -3.96 -5.59 -12.51
CA ALA A 235 -4.59 -5.03 -13.70
C ALA A 235 -4.88 -3.54 -13.54
N ALA A 236 -4.46 -2.75 -14.53
CA ALA A 236 -4.88 -1.35 -14.64
C ALA A 236 -6.17 -1.26 -15.45
N ASP A 237 -7.15 -0.48 -14.97
CA ASP A 237 -8.37 -0.20 -15.72
C ASP A 237 -8.21 1.00 -16.67
N SER A 238 -9.27 1.33 -17.40
CA SER A 238 -9.29 2.45 -18.35
C SER A 238 -9.22 3.83 -17.69
N ALA A 239 -9.54 3.95 -16.40
CA ALA A 239 -9.36 5.19 -15.64
C ALA A 239 -7.90 5.35 -15.16
N GLY A 240 -7.09 4.31 -15.31
CA GLY A 240 -5.70 4.27 -14.84
C GLY A 240 -5.59 3.87 -13.37
N ASP A 241 -6.64 3.29 -12.77
CA ASP A 241 -6.54 2.72 -11.43
C ASP A 241 -5.88 1.35 -11.50
N LEU A 242 -4.93 1.11 -10.58
CA LEU A 242 -4.28 -0.18 -10.45
C LEU A 242 -4.99 -1.04 -9.40
N TRP A 243 -5.42 -2.22 -9.85
CA TRP A 243 -6.10 -3.20 -9.04
C TRP A 243 -5.22 -4.43 -8.81
N ARG A 244 -5.18 -4.88 -7.56
CA ARG A 244 -4.67 -6.20 -7.16
C ARG A 244 -5.83 -7.15 -6.97
N TYR A 245 -5.79 -8.28 -7.66
CA TYR A 245 -6.68 -9.41 -7.40
C TYR A 245 -5.88 -10.46 -6.64
N PRO A 246 -6.16 -10.69 -5.34
CA PRO A 246 -5.43 -11.69 -4.58
C PRO A 246 -5.61 -13.08 -5.17
N GLY A 247 -4.54 -13.86 -5.26
CA GLY A 247 -4.62 -15.25 -5.74
C GLY A 247 -4.26 -16.23 -4.64
N SER A 248 -5.16 -17.17 -4.34
CA SER A 248 -4.89 -18.26 -3.39
C SER A 248 -5.94 -19.36 -3.49
N GLY A 249 -5.55 -20.61 -3.19
CA GLY A 249 -6.46 -21.75 -3.23
C GLY A 249 -7.01 -22.05 -4.62
N GLY A 250 -6.26 -21.68 -5.67
CA GLY A 250 -6.60 -21.96 -7.06
C GLY A 250 -7.70 -21.06 -7.61
N ARG A 251 -7.90 -19.88 -7.00
CA ARG A 251 -8.91 -18.91 -7.42
C ARG A 251 -8.43 -17.47 -7.30
N MET A 252 -8.99 -16.62 -8.14
CA MET A 252 -8.84 -15.17 -8.06
C MET A 252 -9.91 -14.57 -7.13
N HIS A 253 -9.49 -13.77 -6.17
CA HIS A 253 -10.38 -13.17 -5.17
C HIS A 253 -10.76 -11.72 -5.55
N PRO A 254 -11.78 -11.13 -4.88
CA PRO A 254 -12.17 -9.75 -5.13
C PRO A 254 -10.99 -8.78 -5.07
N ARG A 255 -10.99 -7.85 -6.02
CA ARG A 255 -9.92 -6.87 -6.19
C ARG A 255 -9.85 -5.85 -5.08
N VAL A 256 -8.65 -5.30 -4.90
CA VAL A 256 -8.36 -4.13 -4.05
C VAL A 256 -7.63 -3.11 -4.90
N LYS A 257 -8.07 -1.84 -4.87
CA LYS A 257 -7.31 -0.75 -5.50
C LYS A 257 -6.05 -0.51 -4.69
N ILE A 258 -4.90 -0.53 -5.35
CA ILE A 258 -3.59 -0.39 -4.68
C ILE A 258 -2.80 0.82 -5.14
N ASP A 259 -3.12 1.40 -6.30
CA ASP A 259 -2.50 2.61 -6.82
C ASP A 259 -3.36 3.26 -7.94
N TYR A 260 -2.91 4.37 -8.52
CA TYR A 260 -3.57 5.10 -9.61
C TYR A 260 -2.55 5.70 -10.60
N ALA A 261 -3.03 6.34 -11.67
CA ALA A 261 -2.23 6.97 -12.74
C ALA A 261 -1.50 6.02 -13.73
N TYR A 262 -2.10 4.87 -14.05
CA TYR A 262 -1.51 3.85 -14.95
C TYR A 262 -1.95 3.95 -16.43
N GLY A 263 -2.68 4.99 -16.85
CA GLY A 263 -3.20 5.11 -18.23
C GLY A 263 -2.14 5.17 -19.35
N GLY A 264 -0.92 5.62 -19.00
CA GLY A 264 0.24 5.68 -19.91
C GLY A 264 1.01 4.36 -20.05
N VAL A 265 0.68 3.34 -19.27
CA VAL A 265 1.40 2.06 -19.24
C VAL A 265 0.98 1.20 -20.43
N LYS A 266 1.97 0.69 -21.18
CA LYS A 266 1.79 -0.32 -22.23
C LYS A 266 1.64 -1.71 -21.62
N THR A 267 2.52 -2.08 -20.70
CA THR A 267 2.43 -3.31 -19.88
C THR A 267 3.19 -3.11 -18.58
N GLY A 268 2.78 -3.78 -17.52
CA GLY A 268 3.55 -3.89 -16.28
C GLY A 268 3.98 -5.33 -16.03
N THR A 269 4.93 -5.52 -15.12
CA THR A 269 5.32 -6.82 -14.56
C THR A 269 5.55 -6.73 -13.06
N SER A 270 4.96 -7.66 -12.30
CA SER A 270 5.20 -7.81 -10.86
C SER A 270 6.49 -8.59 -10.62
N VAL A 271 7.46 -7.95 -9.97
CA VAL A 271 8.80 -8.53 -9.78
C VAL A 271 9.50 -7.85 -8.60
N ASP A 272 10.20 -8.59 -7.76
CA ASP A 272 11.13 -8.02 -6.76
C ASP A 272 12.43 -7.60 -7.48
N TRP A 273 12.43 -6.38 -8.04
CA TRP A 273 13.45 -5.86 -8.96
C TRP A 273 14.78 -5.59 -8.26
N ASN A 274 14.73 -5.20 -6.98
CA ASN A 274 15.90 -4.92 -6.15
C ASN A 274 16.23 -6.03 -5.14
N GLN A 275 15.49 -7.15 -5.13
CA GLN A 275 15.69 -8.29 -4.23
C GLN A 275 15.61 -7.90 -2.75
N ASP A 276 14.73 -6.95 -2.39
CA ASP A 276 14.54 -6.53 -1.00
C ASP A 276 13.46 -7.34 -0.25
N GLY A 277 12.83 -8.30 -0.93
CA GLY A 277 11.76 -9.14 -0.39
C GLY A 277 10.36 -8.54 -0.58
N THR A 278 10.25 -7.34 -1.15
CA THR A 278 8.99 -6.68 -1.52
C THR A 278 8.80 -6.76 -3.02
N ILE A 279 7.58 -7.08 -3.48
CA ILE A 279 7.29 -7.12 -4.92
C ILE A 279 7.10 -5.69 -5.45
N ASP A 280 7.87 -5.35 -6.48
CA ASP A 280 7.82 -4.08 -7.22
C ASP A 280 6.97 -4.20 -8.49
N LEU A 281 6.86 -3.08 -9.22
CA LEU A 281 6.32 -3.04 -10.57
C LEU A 281 7.33 -2.46 -11.56
N LEU A 282 7.76 -3.26 -12.54
CA LEU A 282 8.40 -2.74 -13.74
C LEU A 282 7.32 -2.37 -14.76
N LEU A 283 7.33 -1.13 -15.22
CA LEU A 283 6.34 -0.56 -16.14
C LEU A 283 7.02 -0.20 -17.45
N GLN A 284 6.53 -0.77 -18.56
CA GLN A 284 6.84 -0.30 -19.90
C GLN A 284 5.82 0.77 -20.27
N MET A 285 6.30 2.00 -20.46
CA MET A 285 5.47 3.12 -20.87
C MET A 285 5.27 3.12 -22.40
N LYS A 286 4.14 3.68 -22.87
CA LYS A 286 3.85 3.82 -24.32
C LYS A 286 4.90 4.69 -25.05
N ASP A 287 5.51 5.63 -24.35
CA ASP A 287 6.60 6.50 -24.85
C ASP A 287 7.97 5.80 -24.89
N GLY A 288 8.06 4.55 -24.42
CA GLY A 288 9.27 3.75 -24.44
C GLY A 288 10.19 3.90 -23.24
N ARG A 289 9.80 4.64 -22.19
CA ARG A 289 10.46 4.57 -20.89
C ARG A 289 10.17 3.25 -20.18
N LEU A 290 11.14 2.81 -19.38
CA LEU A 290 10.96 1.77 -18.37
C LEU A 290 11.04 2.42 -17.00
N LEU A 291 9.96 2.32 -16.23
CA LEU A 291 9.88 2.83 -14.87
C LEU A 291 9.81 1.65 -13.90
N VAL A 292 10.43 1.77 -12.73
CA VAL A 292 10.22 0.86 -11.61
C VAL A 292 9.51 1.64 -10.51
N ASN A 293 8.37 1.14 -10.07
CA ASN A 293 7.71 1.55 -8.84
C ASN A 293 8.12 0.56 -7.76
N PHE A 294 9.11 0.93 -6.94
CA PHE A 294 9.57 0.06 -5.85
C PHE A 294 8.48 -0.11 -4.81
N GLY A 295 8.16 -1.34 -4.47
CA GLY A 295 7.25 -1.68 -3.40
C GLY A 295 7.76 -1.17 -2.06
N ARG A 296 6.85 -0.87 -1.16
CA ARG A 296 7.17 -0.60 0.24
C ARG A 296 6.69 -1.77 1.09
N PRO A 297 7.48 -2.28 2.04
CA PRO A 297 7.02 -3.30 2.98
C PRO A 297 5.71 -2.91 3.68
N GLY A 298 5.54 -1.61 3.96
CA GLY A 298 4.34 -1.00 4.56
C GLY A 298 3.18 -0.69 3.61
N GLY A 299 3.21 -1.16 2.36
CA GLY A 299 2.21 -0.82 1.36
C GLY A 299 2.48 0.51 0.64
N GLY A 300 1.90 0.64 -0.55
CA GLY A 300 2.24 1.69 -1.51
C GLY A 300 3.52 1.39 -2.30
N PHE A 301 3.89 2.35 -3.14
CA PHE A 301 5.10 2.31 -3.95
C PHE A 301 5.94 3.59 -3.73
N GLN A 302 7.24 3.51 -3.97
CA GLN A 302 8.11 4.69 -4.08
C GLN A 302 7.82 5.47 -5.36
N ALA A 303 8.33 6.70 -5.44
CA ALA A 303 8.25 7.48 -6.67
C ALA A 303 8.85 6.69 -7.86
N PRO A 304 8.20 6.68 -9.04
CA PRO A 304 8.67 5.93 -10.19
C PRO A 304 10.11 6.31 -10.57
N ARG A 305 11.00 5.32 -10.67
CA ARG A 305 12.38 5.52 -11.14
C ARG A 305 12.54 5.04 -12.56
N GLU A 306 13.05 5.89 -13.45
CA GLU A 306 13.42 5.45 -14.79
C GLU A 306 14.68 4.58 -14.75
N VAL A 307 14.60 3.37 -15.31
CA VAL A 307 15.72 2.41 -15.39
C VAL A 307 16.16 2.13 -16.83
N GLY A 308 15.44 2.67 -17.81
CA GLY A 308 15.74 2.52 -19.22
C GLY A 308 14.80 3.32 -20.12
N ARG A 309 15.20 3.50 -21.37
CA ARG A 309 14.45 4.22 -22.41
C ARG A 309 14.69 3.60 -23.78
N GLY A 310 13.77 3.83 -24.72
CA GLY A 310 13.84 3.30 -26.10
C GLY A 310 13.09 1.98 -26.29
N PHE A 311 12.29 1.56 -25.31
CA PHE A 311 11.61 0.27 -25.31
C PHE A 311 10.22 0.28 -25.97
N ALA A 312 9.79 1.36 -26.64
CA ALA A 312 8.44 1.47 -27.20
C ALA A 312 8.10 0.32 -28.18
N ARG A 313 9.09 -0.08 -28.99
CA ARG A 313 8.99 -1.12 -30.03
C ARG A 313 9.58 -2.47 -29.61
N TYR A 314 9.32 -2.85 -28.37
CA TYR A 314 9.72 -4.13 -27.79
C TYR A 314 8.54 -4.82 -27.09
N ASP A 315 8.56 -6.15 -27.06
CA ASP A 315 7.79 -6.97 -26.13
C ASP A 315 8.72 -7.46 -25.03
N LEU A 316 8.34 -7.29 -23.77
CA LEU A 316 9.20 -7.56 -22.62
C LEU A 316 8.69 -8.74 -21.82
N THR A 317 9.63 -9.50 -21.28
CA THR A 317 9.39 -10.41 -20.17
C THR A 317 10.53 -10.27 -19.16
N VAL A 318 10.18 -10.31 -17.88
CA VAL A 318 11.07 -9.94 -16.78
C VAL A 318 11.21 -11.13 -15.85
N GLY A 319 12.41 -11.32 -15.32
CA GLY A 319 12.68 -12.37 -14.36
C GLY A 319 14.18 -12.61 -14.22
N ARG A 320 14.54 -13.52 -13.32
CA ARG A 320 15.94 -13.91 -13.09
C ARG A 320 16.42 -14.85 -14.20
N TRP A 321 16.73 -14.27 -15.37
CA TRP A 321 17.04 -15.01 -16.60
C TRP A 321 18.32 -15.86 -16.51
N ALA A 322 19.38 -15.33 -15.90
CA ALA A 322 20.60 -16.07 -15.63
C ALA A 322 20.69 -16.38 -14.13
N ALA A 323 21.07 -17.61 -13.78
CA ALA A 323 21.16 -18.06 -12.38
C ALA A 323 22.18 -17.24 -11.58
N ALA A 324 23.28 -16.81 -12.23
CA ALA A 324 24.33 -16.00 -11.63
C ALA A 324 23.92 -14.53 -11.37
N ASP A 325 22.79 -14.07 -11.91
CA ASP A 325 22.35 -12.69 -11.70
C ASP A 325 21.72 -12.54 -10.33
N THR A 326 22.13 -11.50 -9.60
CA THR A 326 21.51 -11.12 -8.32
C THR A 326 20.08 -10.64 -8.56
N TYR A 327 19.91 -9.69 -9.48
CA TYR A 327 18.63 -9.04 -9.73
C TYR A 327 17.93 -9.57 -10.99
N PRO A 328 16.59 -9.52 -11.06
CA PRO A 328 15.85 -9.81 -12.27
C PRO A 328 16.26 -8.90 -13.43
N GLY A 329 16.41 -9.47 -14.62
CA GLY A 329 16.70 -8.75 -15.86
C GLY A 329 15.52 -8.80 -16.83
N ILE A 330 15.73 -8.27 -18.03
CA ILE A 330 14.71 -8.18 -19.08
C ILE A 330 15.16 -8.97 -20.30
N VAL A 331 14.33 -9.92 -20.74
CA VAL A 331 14.40 -10.46 -22.09
C VAL A 331 13.40 -9.68 -22.95
N ALA A 332 13.91 -9.02 -23.98
CA ALA A 332 13.13 -8.14 -24.83
C ALA A 332 13.17 -8.63 -26.29
N LYS A 333 11.99 -8.81 -26.89
CA LYS A 333 11.85 -9.04 -28.33
C LYS A 333 11.74 -7.71 -29.05
N ARG A 334 12.75 -7.37 -29.84
CA ARG A 334 12.74 -6.18 -30.70
C ARG A 334 11.79 -6.38 -31.88
N TRP A 335 10.95 -5.40 -32.18
CA TRP A 335 9.94 -5.53 -33.23
C TRP A 335 10.51 -5.45 -34.64
N SER A 336 11.60 -4.70 -34.87
CA SER A 336 12.13 -4.44 -36.21
C SER A 336 12.68 -5.69 -36.91
N ASP A 337 13.26 -6.62 -36.16
CA ASP A 337 13.94 -7.81 -36.68
C ASP A 337 13.59 -9.10 -35.93
N GLY A 338 12.82 -9.01 -34.84
CA GLY A 338 12.49 -10.15 -34.01
C GLY A 338 13.70 -10.73 -33.27
N ALA A 339 14.76 -9.96 -33.02
CA ALA A 339 15.84 -10.39 -32.14
C ALA A 339 15.35 -10.44 -30.68
N LEU A 340 15.78 -11.47 -29.93
CA LEU A 340 15.71 -11.46 -28.47
C LEU A 340 17.01 -10.90 -27.91
N LEU A 341 16.89 -9.89 -27.07
CA LEU A 341 17.99 -9.28 -26.36
C LEU A 341 17.80 -9.48 -24.86
N TYR A 342 18.90 -9.74 -24.16
CA TYR A 342 18.95 -9.75 -22.70
C TYR A 342 19.57 -8.45 -22.19
N TYR A 343 18.84 -7.72 -21.35
CA TYR A 343 19.29 -6.55 -20.63
C TYR A 343 19.42 -6.93 -19.15
N ARG A 344 20.66 -6.98 -18.66
CA ARG A 344 20.97 -7.36 -17.29
C ARG A 344 20.71 -6.19 -16.35
N ASN A 345 20.07 -6.44 -15.22
CA ASN A 345 20.01 -5.50 -14.11
C ASN A 345 21.21 -5.75 -13.19
N GLY A 346 22.18 -4.84 -13.19
CA GLY A 346 23.41 -5.02 -12.42
C GLY A 346 23.39 -4.47 -11.00
N SER A 347 22.49 -3.52 -10.72
CA SER A 347 22.57 -2.65 -9.53
C SER A 347 21.22 -2.27 -8.96
N ALA A 348 20.13 -2.88 -9.45
CA ALA A 348 18.74 -2.42 -9.30
C ALA A 348 18.44 -1.04 -9.91
N ALA A 349 19.44 -0.22 -10.23
CA ALA A 349 19.27 1.16 -10.71
C ALA A 349 19.31 1.30 -12.23
N TYR A 350 20.12 0.50 -12.92
CA TYR A 350 20.32 0.61 -14.36
C TYR A 350 20.44 -0.76 -15.04
N LEU A 351 20.05 -0.77 -16.31
CA LEU A 351 20.22 -1.89 -17.22
C LEU A 351 21.58 -1.82 -17.94
N SER A 352 22.17 -2.98 -18.20
CA SER A 352 23.29 -3.11 -19.13
C SER A 352 22.85 -2.79 -20.56
N ALA A 353 23.82 -2.63 -21.47
CA ALA A 353 23.54 -2.74 -22.89
C ALA A 353 22.89 -4.11 -23.20
N GLY A 354 21.96 -4.12 -24.16
CA GLY A 354 21.24 -5.31 -24.57
C GLY A 354 22.15 -6.25 -25.36
N ARG A 355 22.28 -7.50 -24.91
CA ARG A 355 23.01 -8.56 -25.62
C ARG A 355 22.04 -9.43 -26.40
N THR A 356 22.22 -9.60 -27.70
CA THR A 356 21.42 -10.56 -28.47
C THR A 356 21.64 -11.98 -27.96
N ILE A 357 20.56 -12.68 -27.62
CA ILE A 357 20.58 -14.06 -27.12
C ILE A 357 19.94 -15.05 -28.10
N SER A 358 19.12 -14.57 -29.04
CA SER A 358 18.48 -15.39 -30.06
C SER A 358 17.88 -14.51 -31.17
N SER A 359 17.60 -15.10 -32.33
CA SER A 359 17.02 -14.45 -33.51
C SER A 359 15.84 -15.24 -34.06
N GLY A 360 15.04 -14.65 -34.96
CA GLY A 360 13.90 -15.32 -35.59
C GLY A 360 12.61 -15.32 -34.76
N TRP A 361 12.47 -14.42 -33.77
CA TRP A 361 11.32 -14.37 -32.87
C TRP A 361 10.16 -13.49 -33.35
N GLY A 362 10.25 -12.88 -34.55
CA GLY A 362 9.29 -11.89 -35.03
C GLY A 362 7.81 -12.33 -34.98
N ARG A 363 7.55 -13.63 -35.13
CA ARG A 363 6.20 -14.24 -35.11
C ARG A 363 5.75 -14.76 -33.74
N TYR A 364 6.53 -14.54 -32.68
CA TYR A 364 6.27 -15.10 -31.35
C TYR A 364 6.10 -14.00 -30.31
N ARG A 365 5.23 -14.24 -29.32
CA ARG A 365 5.11 -13.43 -28.10
C ARG A 365 5.67 -14.25 -26.93
N PRO A 366 6.92 -13.99 -26.48
CA PRO A 366 7.54 -14.76 -25.42
C PRO A 366 7.06 -14.32 -24.02
N THR A 367 7.09 -15.24 -23.07
CA THR A 367 6.88 -15.00 -21.63
C THR A 367 7.77 -15.94 -20.84
N MET A 368 8.48 -15.38 -19.86
CA MET A 368 9.44 -16.08 -19.02
C MET A 368 8.72 -16.77 -17.87
N LEU A 369 9.04 -18.05 -17.66
CA LEU A 369 8.63 -18.86 -16.52
C LEU A 369 9.49 -20.13 -16.49
N ASP A 370 9.50 -20.87 -15.40
CA ASP A 370 10.16 -22.19 -15.33
C ASP A 370 9.11 -23.27 -15.66
N TRP A 371 9.06 -23.72 -16.92
CA TRP A 371 8.01 -24.62 -17.43
C TRP A 371 8.27 -26.07 -17.02
N ASN A 372 9.53 -26.49 -17.14
CA ASN A 372 9.94 -27.86 -16.85
C ASN A 372 10.30 -28.08 -15.37
N GLN A 373 10.32 -27.01 -14.56
CA GLN A 373 10.65 -27.01 -13.14
C GLN A 373 12.08 -27.51 -12.87
N ASP A 374 13.03 -27.15 -13.73
CA ASP A 374 14.44 -27.49 -13.58
C ASP A 374 15.25 -26.44 -12.79
N GLY A 375 14.59 -25.38 -12.30
CA GLY A 375 15.20 -24.29 -11.55
C GLY A 375 15.82 -23.20 -12.43
N LYS A 376 15.72 -23.33 -13.76
CA LYS A 376 16.14 -22.30 -14.72
C LYS A 376 14.90 -21.65 -15.33
N GLN A 377 14.99 -20.36 -15.60
CA GLN A 377 13.93 -19.66 -16.31
C GLN A 377 13.94 -20.06 -17.78
N ASP A 378 12.77 -20.39 -18.30
CA ASP A 378 12.51 -20.74 -19.69
C ASP A 378 11.73 -19.63 -20.40
N LEU A 379 11.42 -19.85 -21.68
CA LEU A 379 10.41 -19.09 -22.40
C LEU A 379 9.28 -20.01 -22.88
N ILE A 380 8.05 -19.63 -22.60
CA ILE A 380 6.92 -20.06 -23.43
C ILE A 380 6.64 -18.97 -24.47
N ALA A 381 6.19 -19.35 -25.66
CA ALA A 381 6.02 -18.41 -26.76
C ALA A 381 4.78 -18.74 -27.58
N ILE A 382 3.86 -17.78 -27.64
CA ILE A 382 2.67 -17.87 -28.48
C ILE A 382 3.07 -17.47 -29.89
N ARG A 383 2.94 -18.38 -30.85
CA ARG A 383 3.09 -18.08 -32.28
C ARG A 383 1.83 -17.36 -32.77
N ASN A 384 1.99 -16.42 -33.70
CA ASN A 384 0.88 -15.68 -34.29
C ASN A 384 -0.19 -16.56 -34.98
N THR A 385 0.17 -17.77 -35.41
CA THR A 385 -0.75 -18.78 -35.98
C THR A 385 -1.52 -19.58 -34.91
N GLY A 386 -1.17 -19.44 -33.63
CA GLY A 386 -1.95 -19.98 -32.51
C GLY A 386 -1.36 -21.17 -31.77
N GLU A 387 -0.19 -21.63 -32.16
CA GLU A 387 0.58 -22.63 -31.41
C GLU A 387 1.26 -21.99 -30.18
N LEU A 388 1.42 -22.79 -29.13
CA LEU A 388 2.23 -22.45 -27.96
C LEU A 388 3.46 -23.36 -27.93
N TYR A 389 4.63 -22.74 -27.85
CA TYR A 389 5.90 -23.43 -27.78
C TYR A 389 6.59 -23.20 -26.45
N PHE A 390 7.31 -24.22 -25.99
CA PHE A 390 8.26 -24.17 -24.90
C PHE A 390 9.68 -24.10 -25.46
N TYR A 391 10.52 -23.24 -24.88
CA TYR A 391 11.93 -23.06 -25.22
C TYR A 391 12.76 -23.11 -23.93
N PRO A 392 13.56 -24.17 -23.70
CA PRO A 392 14.36 -24.30 -22.49
C PRO A 392 15.39 -23.18 -22.35
N GLY A 393 15.50 -22.61 -21.15
CA GLY A 393 16.62 -21.77 -20.77
C GLY A 393 17.87 -22.60 -20.46
N ASN A 394 19.05 -22.02 -20.65
CA ASN A 394 20.30 -22.69 -20.26
C ASN A 394 20.77 -22.32 -18.83
N GLY A 395 20.16 -21.30 -18.21
CA GLY A 395 20.54 -20.76 -16.90
C GLY A 395 21.77 -19.83 -16.91
N SER A 396 22.43 -19.68 -18.07
CA SER A 396 23.60 -18.82 -18.29
C SER A 396 23.26 -17.64 -19.22
N GLY A 397 22.00 -17.23 -19.22
CA GLY A 397 21.51 -16.10 -19.99
C GLY A 397 21.24 -16.37 -21.48
N GLY A 398 21.03 -17.64 -21.87
CA GLY A 398 20.66 -18.04 -23.24
C GLY A 398 19.43 -18.95 -23.28
N VAL A 399 18.88 -19.13 -24.49
CA VAL A 399 17.70 -19.97 -24.77
C VAL A 399 18.02 -21.02 -25.82
N SER A 400 17.53 -22.25 -25.65
CA SER A 400 17.71 -23.34 -26.60
C SER A 400 16.58 -23.37 -27.63
N THR A 401 16.91 -23.11 -28.89
CA THR A 401 15.96 -23.21 -30.02
C THR A 401 15.87 -24.62 -30.61
N SER A 402 16.93 -25.42 -30.50
CA SER A 402 16.97 -26.81 -30.97
C SER A 402 16.15 -27.76 -30.10
N LYS A 403 15.99 -27.45 -28.81
CA LYS A 403 15.19 -28.23 -27.85
C LYS A 403 13.74 -27.74 -27.71
N ARG A 404 13.27 -26.88 -28.63
CA ARG A 404 11.91 -26.34 -28.60
C ARG A 404 10.86 -27.45 -28.69
N GLN A 405 9.80 -27.35 -27.92
CA GLN A 405 8.67 -28.28 -27.93
C GLN A 405 7.35 -27.57 -28.22
N LEU A 406 6.47 -28.20 -29.00
CA LEU A 406 5.08 -27.76 -29.16
C LEU A 406 4.27 -28.23 -27.94
N ILE A 407 3.80 -27.29 -27.12
CA ILE A 407 3.05 -27.60 -25.88
C ILE A 407 1.57 -27.24 -25.99
N GLY A 408 1.17 -26.49 -27.02
CA GLY A 408 -0.23 -26.20 -27.33
C GLY A 408 -0.47 -26.11 -28.83
N LYS A 409 -1.43 -26.87 -29.34
CA LYS A 409 -1.62 -27.08 -30.79
C LYS A 409 -2.23 -25.88 -31.53
N SER A 410 -3.21 -25.19 -30.95
CA SER A 410 -3.92 -24.09 -31.62
C SER A 410 -4.65 -23.18 -30.62
N GLY A 411 -5.16 -22.03 -31.11
CA GLY A 411 -6.02 -21.11 -30.35
C GLY A 411 -5.31 -20.15 -29.40
N TRP A 412 -4.00 -20.31 -29.16
CA TRP A 412 -3.25 -19.48 -28.23
C TRP A 412 -3.04 -18.04 -28.71
N HIS A 413 -3.19 -17.77 -30.01
CA HIS A 413 -3.11 -16.40 -30.55
C HIS A 413 -4.19 -15.48 -29.95
N LYS A 414 -5.28 -16.05 -29.43
CA LYS A 414 -6.35 -15.36 -28.69
C LYS A 414 -5.94 -14.95 -27.27
N VAL A 415 -4.84 -15.47 -26.74
CA VAL A 415 -4.29 -15.04 -25.45
C VAL A 415 -3.41 -13.81 -25.68
N SER A 416 -3.88 -12.65 -25.20
CA SER A 416 -3.20 -11.36 -25.36
C SER A 416 -2.09 -11.16 -24.33
N THR A 417 -2.27 -11.70 -23.12
CA THR A 417 -1.31 -11.59 -22.01
C THR A 417 -1.19 -12.94 -21.31
N VAL A 418 0.02 -13.30 -20.94
CA VAL A 418 0.34 -14.42 -20.06
C VAL A 418 1.01 -13.85 -18.82
N THR A 419 0.46 -14.18 -17.65
CA THR A 419 0.92 -13.71 -16.34
C THR A 419 1.35 -14.92 -15.52
N PRO A 420 2.65 -15.22 -15.38
CA PRO A 420 3.13 -16.31 -14.53
C PRO A 420 2.69 -16.11 -13.07
N LEU A 421 2.24 -17.18 -12.43
CA LEU A 421 1.80 -17.18 -11.04
C LEU A 421 2.46 -18.32 -10.27
N TYR A 422 2.97 -18.00 -9.09
CA TYR A 422 3.60 -18.97 -8.18
C TYR A 422 2.85 -19.00 -6.84
N GLY A 423 2.59 -20.19 -6.31
CA GLY A 423 1.83 -20.36 -5.06
C GLY A 423 0.31 -20.18 -5.18
N TYR A 424 -0.24 -20.17 -6.40
CA TYR A 424 -1.64 -19.84 -6.66
C TYR A 424 -2.64 -20.87 -6.10
N THR A 425 -2.35 -22.17 -6.26
CA THR A 425 -3.20 -23.24 -5.69
C THR A 425 -2.77 -23.57 -4.27
N VAL A 426 -1.51 -23.92 -4.11
CA VAL A 426 -0.82 -24.22 -2.84
C VAL A 426 0.62 -23.70 -2.92
N SER A 427 1.31 -23.60 -1.78
CA SER A 427 2.74 -23.24 -1.76
C SER A 427 3.55 -24.15 -2.69
N GLY A 428 4.46 -23.57 -3.48
CA GLY A 428 5.27 -24.29 -4.47
C GLY A 428 4.57 -24.64 -5.79
N SER A 429 3.27 -24.36 -5.94
CA SER A 429 2.58 -24.53 -7.23
C SER A 429 3.04 -23.51 -8.27
N ALA A 430 3.00 -23.90 -9.54
CA ALA A 430 3.30 -23.03 -10.67
C ALA A 430 2.15 -23.05 -11.69
N GLY A 431 1.92 -21.92 -12.33
CA GLY A 431 0.91 -21.77 -13.36
C GLY A 431 1.00 -20.40 -14.01
N PHE A 432 0.01 -20.06 -14.82
CA PHE A 432 -0.16 -18.69 -15.30
C PHE A 432 -1.63 -18.39 -15.56
N ILE A 433 -1.99 -17.10 -15.53
CA ILE A 433 -3.26 -16.64 -16.10
C ILE A 433 -3.04 -16.19 -17.54
N GLY A 434 -3.87 -16.72 -18.43
CA GLY A 434 -4.02 -16.22 -19.79
C GLY A 434 -5.20 -15.26 -19.86
N LYS A 435 -4.94 -13.99 -20.23
CA LYS A 435 -5.98 -13.05 -20.64
C LYS A 435 -6.31 -13.28 -22.11
N PHE A 436 -7.55 -13.61 -22.41
CA PHE A 436 -8.05 -13.74 -23.77
C PHE A 436 -8.49 -12.39 -24.34
N THR A 437 -8.50 -12.27 -25.67
CA THR A 437 -8.94 -11.05 -26.39
C THR A 437 -10.38 -10.66 -26.12
N ASP A 438 -11.23 -11.62 -25.73
CA ASP A 438 -12.61 -11.40 -25.30
C ASP A 438 -12.75 -10.92 -23.84
N GLY A 439 -11.63 -10.73 -23.13
CA GLY A 439 -11.60 -10.31 -21.73
C GLY A 439 -11.81 -11.43 -20.72
N THR A 440 -11.82 -12.70 -21.14
CA THR A 440 -11.84 -13.86 -20.23
C THR A 440 -10.45 -14.11 -19.65
N LEU A 441 -10.38 -14.40 -18.35
CA LEU A 441 -9.18 -14.89 -17.68
C LEU A 441 -9.29 -16.39 -17.41
N LYS A 442 -8.26 -17.15 -17.77
CA LYS A 442 -8.18 -18.57 -17.45
C LYS A 442 -6.84 -18.89 -16.79
N TYR A 443 -6.88 -19.61 -15.68
CA TYR A 443 -5.69 -20.12 -15.02
C TYR A 443 -5.29 -21.48 -15.61
N TYR A 444 -4.00 -21.63 -15.87
CA TYR A 444 -3.37 -22.83 -16.41
C TYR A 444 -2.32 -23.29 -15.40
N PRO A 445 -2.66 -24.24 -14.51
CA PRO A 445 -1.64 -24.87 -13.69
C PRO A 445 -0.72 -25.71 -14.57
N TYR A 446 0.54 -25.81 -14.21
CA TYR A 446 1.46 -26.74 -14.85
C TYR A 446 2.43 -27.34 -13.82
N SER A 447 2.97 -28.51 -14.13
CA SER A 447 4.06 -29.11 -13.37
C SER A 447 4.92 -29.97 -14.30
N ARG A 448 6.24 -29.87 -14.15
CA ARG A 448 7.25 -30.66 -14.88
C ARG A 448 6.95 -30.77 -16.38
N GLY A 449 6.63 -29.63 -17.00
CA GLY A 449 6.38 -29.51 -18.44
C GLY A 449 5.02 -30.03 -18.92
N ARG A 450 4.04 -30.21 -18.03
CA ARG A 450 2.68 -30.66 -18.37
C ARG A 450 1.62 -29.72 -17.81
N PHE A 451 0.62 -29.41 -18.61
CA PHE A 451 -0.57 -28.69 -18.16
C PHE A 451 -1.42 -29.54 -17.22
N GLY A 452 -1.97 -28.92 -16.19
CA GLY A 452 -3.09 -29.45 -15.41
C GLY A 452 -4.44 -29.00 -15.96
N ALA A 453 -5.49 -29.27 -15.20
CA ALA A 453 -6.84 -28.83 -15.54
C ALA A 453 -6.94 -27.30 -15.40
N ARG A 454 -7.29 -26.63 -16.50
CA ARG A 454 -7.49 -25.17 -16.51
C ARG A 454 -8.80 -24.78 -15.85
N THR A 455 -8.85 -23.59 -15.24
CA THR A 455 -10.03 -22.98 -14.65
C THR A 455 -10.30 -21.61 -15.26
N GLN A 456 -11.57 -21.17 -15.26
CA GLN A 456 -11.91 -19.79 -15.63
C GLN A 456 -11.94 -18.95 -14.36
N GLU A 457 -11.18 -17.86 -14.34
CA GLU A 457 -11.00 -17.01 -13.15
C GLU A 457 -11.80 -15.72 -13.20
N GLY A 458 -12.18 -15.27 -14.40
CA GLY A 458 -12.94 -14.03 -14.54
C GLY A 458 -13.30 -13.68 -15.98
N THR A 459 -14.17 -12.69 -16.12
CA THR A 459 -14.65 -12.13 -17.39
C THR A 459 -14.67 -10.61 -17.30
N GLY A 460 -14.82 -9.91 -18.43
CA GLY A 460 -14.93 -8.44 -18.45
C GLY A 460 -13.60 -7.69 -18.40
N PHE A 461 -12.47 -8.35 -18.63
CA PHE A 461 -11.15 -7.73 -18.64
C PHE A 461 -10.77 -7.09 -19.99
N THR A 462 -11.69 -6.95 -20.94
CA THR A 462 -11.41 -6.42 -22.28
C THR A 462 -10.72 -5.06 -22.22
N SER A 463 -11.24 -4.14 -21.41
CA SER A 463 -10.69 -2.79 -21.19
C SER A 463 -9.52 -2.73 -20.21
N TYR A 464 -9.19 -3.83 -19.53
CA TYR A 464 -8.13 -3.88 -18.53
C TYR A 464 -6.78 -4.19 -19.17
N ASN A 465 -5.75 -3.46 -18.76
CA ASN A 465 -4.38 -3.85 -18.96
C ASN A 465 -3.95 -4.79 -17.83
N VAL A 466 -4.12 -6.10 -18.03
CA VAL A 466 -3.61 -7.12 -17.10
C VAL A 466 -2.10 -7.20 -17.26
N PHE A 467 -1.37 -7.08 -16.15
CA PHE A 467 0.09 -7.08 -16.14
C PHE A 467 0.62 -8.50 -16.21
N ARG A 468 1.87 -8.62 -16.68
CA ARG A 468 2.59 -9.88 -16.81
C ARG A 468 3.19 -10.34 -15.50
#